data_AF-A0A358KJD0-F1
#
_entry.id   AF-A0A358KJD0-F1
#
_cell.length_a   1.000
_cell.length_b   1.000
_cell.length_c   1.000
_cell.angle_alpha   90.00
_cell.angle_beta   90.00
_cell.angle_gamma   90.00
#
_symmetry.space_group_name_H-M   'P 1'
#
loop_
_entity.id
_entity.type
_entity.pdbx_description
1 polymer ?
#
loop_
_entity_poly.entity_id
_entity_poly.type
_entity_poly.pdbx_seq_one_letter_code
_entity_poly.pdbx_strand_id
1 'polypeptide(L)'
;ATGNPEGLFNFKFEFACGNNQRGGGDSAGPTLPVFDTLNRQVRDEIHFAILNGDWLYEDQRAYPASEWLHQVGIASLGQAPDIVQKAPTVVGVWENYKIYLERGRNLSEWHRHIPSFYTADDHELLNDIYGTGEVGYVNRRAVFRDIATRAWFDYLAWANPTEHTAPAWFGTGRFKKGSDVLRDNDADFTKLNLKELANLHVHWGTTTAGVKDAKLDAEPGDPNSAVYEIVEVLGPHRLRINPPAKADGSQTYSIGRRCYGKFTVSNCDFFLLDTRSHRSLHNVGNPDNPKATMLGKQQLAWLKDGIRNSKANFIFVVSSVNFMVPHVGSGGGADKQSTIKKDDAWTVFLKEREELIEFWDGLDKGVFVLTGDLHNS
;
A
#
# COMPACT_ATOMS: atom_id res chain seq x y z
N ALA A 1 -38.20 -4.22 10.70
CA ALA A 1 -37.52 -3.46 9.65
C ALA A 1 -38.09 -3.88 8.31
N THR A 2 -38.76 -2.99 7.58
CA THR A 2 -39.42 -3.28 6.29
C THR A 2 -38.45 -3.44 5.11
N GLY A 3 -37.17 -3.10 5.30
CA GLY A 3 -36.16 -3.12 4.23
C GLY A 3 -35.41 -4.43 4.02
N ASN A 4 -35.50 -5.42 4.93
CA ASN A 4 -34.79 -6.70 4.82
C ASN A 4 -35.73 -7.89 5.10
N PRO A 5 -36.76 -8.10 4.27
CA PRO A 5 -37.83 -9.07 4.54
C PRO A 5 -37.34 -10.53 4.57
N GLU A 6 -36.24 -10.82 3.89
CA GLU A 6 -35.61 -12.14 3.83
C GLU A 6 -34.41 -12.29 4.78
N GLY A 7 -34.08 -11.25 5.56
CA GLY A 7 -32.96 -11.30 6.51
C GLY A 7 -31.57 -11.36 5.87
N LEU A 8 -31.45 -11.09 4.56
CA LEU A 8 -30.25 -11.33 3.77
C LEU A 8 -29.05 -10.44 4.14
N PHE A 9 -29.27 -9.24 4.68
CA PHE A 9 -28.20 -8.34 5.15
C PHE A 9 -28.46 -7.87 6.60
N ASN A 10 -28.08 -8.71 7.57
CA ASN A 10 -28.22 -8.42 9.00
C ASN A 10 -26.85 -8.22 9.67
N PHE A 11 -26.04 -7.33 9.11
CA PHE A 11 -24.81 -6.89 9.77
C PHE A 11 -24.70 -5.37 9.75
N LYS A 12 -23.92 -4.86 10.70
CA LYS A 12 -23.50 -3.46 10.80
C LYS A 12 -21.98 -3.47 10.81
N PHE A 13 -21.38 -2.52 10.11
CA PHE A 13 -19.93 -2.37 10.07
C PHE A 13 -19.55 -0.89 10.07
N GLU A 14 -18.31 -0.62 10.42
CA GLU A 14 -17.70 0.70 10.39
C GLU A 14 -16.71 0.78 9.23
N PHE A 15 -16.61 1.97 8.61
CA PHE A 15 -15.66 2.27 7.55
C PHE A 15 -15.03 3.63 7.82
N ALA A 16 -13.71 3.67 7.96
CA ALA A 16 -12.95 4.89 8.20
C ALA A 16 -11.60 4.88 7.48
N CYS A 17 -10.98 6.07 7.44
CA CYS A 17 -9.60 6.31 7.03
C CYS A 17 -9.13 7.60 7.72
N GLY A 18 -7.86 7.97 7.56
CA GLY A 18 -7.38 9.30 7.92
C GLY A 18 -7.17 9.53 9.42
N ASN A 19 -6.49 8.61 10.10
CA ASN A 19 -6.28 8.65 11.56
C ASN A 19 -5.05 9.47 11.97
N ASN A 20 -4.92 10.70 11.45
CA ASN A 20 -3.79 11.56 11.77
C ASN A 20 -3.76 11.91 13.26
N GLN A 21 -2.65 11.60 13.93
CA GLN A 21 -2.46 11.79 15.37
C GLN A 21 -1.53 12.98 15.70
N ARG A 22 -1.09 13.77 14.71
CA ARG A 22 -0.09 14.83 14.90
C ARG A 22 -0.59 16.02 15.74
N GLY A 23 -1.89 16.32 15.68
CA GLY A 23 -2.49 17.51 16.28
C GLY A 23 -2.13 18.81 15.55
N GLY A 24 -2.28 19.95 16.22
CA GLY A 24 -1.73 21.24 15.77
C GLY A 24 -2.48 21.92 14.61
N GLY A 25 -3.76 21.60 14.40
CA GLY A 25 -4.61 22.21 13.35
C GLY A 25 -4.91 21.27 12.17
N ASP A 26 -4.06 20.27 11.93
CA ASP A 26 -4.23 19.28 10.85
C ASP A 26 -5.01 18.03 11.30
N SER A 27 -5.26 17.89 12.61
CA SER A 27 -6.03 16.80 13.22
C SER A 27 -6.41 17.12 14.66
N ALA A 28 -7.29 16.31 15.25
CA ALA A 28 -7.64 16.37 16.67
C ALA A 28 -6.52 15.85 17.60
N GLY A 29 -5.39 15.40 17.06
CA GLY A 29 -4.28 14.84 17.83
C GLY A 29 -4.50 13.38 18.22
N PRO A 30 -3.61 12.83 19.08
CA PRO A 30 -3.54 11.39 19.35
C PRO A 30 -4.76 10.86 20.11
N THR A 31 -5.60 11.73 20.68
CA THR A 31 -6.84 11.33 21.36
C THR A 31 -7.87 10.78 20.39
N LEU A 32 -7.86 11.18 19.11
CA LEU A 32 -8.81 10.77 18.07
C LEU A 32 -10.26 10.65 18.60
N PRO A 33 -10.93 11.77 18.96
CA PRO A 33 -12.18 11.76 19.74
C PRO A 33 -13.33 10.96 19.11
N VAL A 34 -13.30 10.73 17.80
CA VAL A 34 -14.25 9.84 17.12
C VAL A 34 -14.23 8.44 17.74
N PHE A 35 -13.06 7.89 18.07
CA PHE A 35 -12.94 6.57 18.68
C PHE A 35 -13.43 6.53 20.13
N ASP A 36 -13.43 7.65 20.86
CA ASP A 36 -14.09 7.70 22.17
C ASP A 36 -15.61 7.49 22.02
N THR A 37 -16.20 8.13 21.01
CA THR A 37 -17.63 7.95 20.69
C THR A 37 -17.91 6.53 20.20
N LEU A 38 -17.08 6.01 19.29
CA LEU A 38 -17.24 4.66 18.76
C LEU A 38 -17.11 3.60 19.86
N ASN A 39 -16.10 3.68 20.73
CA ASN A 39 -15.93 2.77 21.87
C ASN A 39 -17.11 2.83 22.85
N ARG A 40 -17.68 4.01 23.09
CA ARG A 40 -18.77 4.16 24.06
C ARG A 40 -20.15 3.76 23.51
N GLN A 41 -20.39 3.97 22.22
CA GLN A 41 -21.75 3.89 21.65
C GLN A 41 -21.91 2.84 20.56
N VAL A 42 -20.84 2.47 19.85
CA VAL A 42 -20.94 1.69 18.60
C VAL A 42 -20.28 0.32 18.71
N ARG A 43 -19.26 0.16 19.55
CA ARG A 43 -18.43 -1.06 19.60
C ARG A 43 -19.24 -2.35 19.75
N ASP A 44 -20.30 -2.30 20.55
CA ASP A 44 -21.12 -3.49 20.88
C ASP A 44 -22.26 -3.71 19.86
N GLU A 45 -22.36 -2.86 18.84
CA GLU A 45 -23.41 -2.91 17.80
C GLU A 45 -22.92 -3.36 16.43
N ILE A 46 -21.61 -3.28 16.17
CA ILE A 46 -21.02 -3.62 14.86
C ILE A 46 -20.35 -4.99 14.87
N HIS A 47 -20.21 -5.58 13.69
CA HIS A 47 -19.66 -6.92 13.51
C HIS A 47 -18.18 -6.88 13.11
N PHE A 48 -17.79 -5.85 12.35
CA PHE A 48 -16.42 -5.61 11.91
C PHE A 48 -16.22 -4.15 11.52
N ALA A 49 -14.95 -3.76 11.35
CA ALA A 49 -14.54 -2.48 10.80
C ALA A 49 -13.70 -2.67 9.54
N ILE A 50 -13.69 -1.67 8.66
CA ILE A 50 -12.75 -1.55 7.54
C ILE A 50 -12.02 -0.23 7.73
N LEU A 51 -10.72 -0.31 8.04
CA LEU A 51 -9.87 0.86 8.03
C LEU A 51 -9.13 0.96 6.68
N ASN A 52 -9.61 1.87 5.85
CA ASN A 52 -9.26 2.02 4.46
C ASN A 52 -8.10 3.01 4.26
N GLY A 53 -6.92 2.64 4.73
CA GLY A 53 -5.72 3.46 4.64
C GLY A 53 -5.61 4.54 5.70
N ASP A 54 -4.42 5.14 5.76
CA ASP A 54 -4.05 6.21 6.69
C ASP A 54 -4.31 5.84 8.16
N TRP A 55 -4.05 4.58 8.52
CA TRP A 55 -3.99 4.11 9.90
C TRP A 55 -2.94 4.88 10.68
N LEU A 56 -1.81 5.18 10.03
CA LEU A 56 -0.78 6.08 10.52
C LEU A 56 -0.42 7.16 9.53
N TYR A 57 0.34 8.14 10.01
CA TYR A 57 1.10 9.11 9.21
C TYR A 57 2.56 9.05 9.62
N GLU A 58 3.44 9.52 8.75
CA GLU A 58 4.89 9.39 8.88
C GLU A 58 5.46 10.22 10.03
N ASP A 59 5.59 9.56 11.16
CA ASP A 59 6.30 10.03 12.35
C ASP A 59 7.45 9.07 12.65
N GLN A 60 8.58 9.58 13.12
CA GLN A 60 9.77 8.76 13.47
C GLN A 60 10.33 7.87 12.35
N ARG A 61 10.01 8.14 11.07
CA ARG A 61 10.60 7.41 9.94
C ARG A 61 12.13 7.51 9.84
N ALA A 62 12.74 8.48 10.54
CA ALA A 62 14.18 8.65 10.65
C ALA A 62 14.81 7.84 11.82
N TYR A 63 14.02 7.05 12.56
CA TYR A 63 14.55 6.25 13.67
C TYR A 63 15.63 5.28 13.16
N PRO A 64 16.87 5.37 13.66
CA PRO A 64 17.99 4.66 13.06
C PRO A 64 18.02 3.20 13.51
N ALA A 65 18.46 2.32 12.60
CA ALA A 65 18.61 0.90 12.89
C ALA A 65 19.56 0.62 14.06
N SER A 66 20.57 1.46 14.29
CA SER A 66 21.46 1.31 15.45
C SER A 66 20.73 1.42 16.78
N GLU A 67 19.77 2.35 16.90
CA GLU A 67 18.97 2.51 18.11
C GLU A 67 17.97 1.36 18.27
N TRP A 68 17.38 0.88 17.17
CA TRP A 68 16.53 -0.31 17.20
C TRP A 68 17.30 -1.54 17.65
N LEU A 69 18.50 -1.77 17.11
CA LEU A 69 19.37 -2.88 17.50
C LEU A 69 19.72 -2.83 18.99
N HIS A 70 20.06 -1.63 19.50
CA HIS A 70 20.28 -1.41 20.93
C HIS A 70 19.02 -1.72 21.76
N GLN A 71 17.84 -1.24 21.34
CA GLN A 71 16.55 -1.49 21.99
C GLN A 71 16.24 -2.99 22.11
N VAL A 72 16.54 -3.79 21.08
CA VAL A 72 16.26 -5.23 21.05
C VAL A 72 17.43 -6.11 21.52
N GLY A 73 18.53 -5.51 21.98
CA GLY A 73 19.69 -6.23 22.51
C GLY A 73 20.51 -6.98 21.46
N ILE A 74 20.53 -6.51 20.21
CA ILE A 74 21.35 -7.07 19.12
C ILE A 74 22.61 -6.22 18.95
N ALA A 75 23.78 -6.86 18.98
CA ALA A 75 25.06 -6.14 19.02
C ALA A 75 25.51 -5.54 17.68
N SER A 76 25.03 -6.04 16.54
CA SER A 76 25.43 -5.53 15.23
C SER A 76 24.40 -5.84 14.13
N LEU A 77 24.46 -5.08 13.02
CA LEU A 77 23.57 -5.28 11.88
C LEU A 77 23.68 -6.70 11.30
N GLY A 78 24.87 -7.30 11.25
CA GLY A 78 25.06 -8.66 10.72
C GLY A 78 24.39 -9.78 11.55
N GLN A 79 23.91 -9.46 12.76
CA GLN A 79 23.14 -10.37 13.62
C GLN A 79 21.64 -10.06 13.60
N ALA A 80 21.22 -8.99 12.90
CA ALA A 80 19.83 -8.59 12.81
C ALA A 80 19.03 -9.57 11.94
N PRO A 81 17.69 -9.60 12.04
CA PRO A 81 16.86 -10.31 11.07
C PRO A 81 17.13 -9.83 9.63
N ASP A 82 17.01 -10.73 8.65
CA ASP A 82 17.36 -10.44 7.24
C ASP A 82 16.72 -9.16 6.71
N ILE A 83 15.45 -8.90 7.04
CA ILE A 83 14.77 -7.67 6.61
C ILE A 83 15.47 -6.39 7.11
N VAL A 84 16.03 -6.39 8.32
CA VAL A 84 16.75 -5.24 8.86
C VAL A 84 18.12 -5.11 8.21
N GLN A 85 18.76 -6.24 7.84
CA GLN A 85 20.02 -6.22 7.09
C GLN A 85 19.84 -5.67 5.67
N LYS A 86 18.76 -6.08 4.98
CA LYS A 86 18.48 -5.72 3.58
C LYS A 86 17.77 -4.37 3.44
N ALA A 87 16.94 -3.99 4.41
CA ALA A 87 16.18 -2.75 4.40
C ALA A 87 16.14 -2.12 5.81
N PRO A 88 17.27 -1.58 6.32
CA PRO A 88 17.35 -1.06 7.69
C PRO A 88 16.29 -0.01 8.03
N THR A 89 15.81 0.76 7.04
CA THR A 89 14.78 1.78 7.20
C THR A 89 13.39 1.22 7.55
N VAL A 90 13.18 -0.11 7.47
CA VAL A 90 11.96 -0.77 7.98
C VAL A 90 11.73 -0.46 9.46
N VAL A 91 12.79 -0.30 10.25
CA VAL A 91 12.71 -0.03 11.69
C VAL A 91 12.04 1.31 11.98
N GLY A 92 12.26 2.32 11.14
CA GLY A 92 11.57 3.61 11.25
C GLY A 92 10.07 3.48 11.00
N VAL A 93 9.64 2.53 10.16
CA VAL A 93 8.23 2.22 9.95
C VAL A 93 7.66 1.47 11.16
N TRP A 94 8.38 0.50 11.70
CA TRP A 94 7.98 -0.21 12.92
C TRP A 94 7.82 0.74 14.12
N GLU A 95 8.78 1.64 14.35
CA GLU A 95 8.66 2.63 15.43
C GLU A 95 7.47 3.58 15.21
N ASN A 96 7.18 3.94 13.95
CA ASN A 96 6.00 4.72 13.63
C ASN A 96 4.71 4.01 14.06
N TYR A 97 4.56 2.71 13.76
CA TYR A 97 3.42 1.91 14.21
C TYR A 97 3.35 1.82 15.74
N LYS A 98 4.48 1.56 16.41
CA LYS A 98 4.53 1.49 17.89
C LYS A 98 4.02 2.76 18.53
N ILE A 99 4.45 3.92 18.04
CA ILE A 99 4.05 5.21 18.61
C ILE A 99 2.56 5.45 18.39
N TYR A 100 2.03 5.13 17.20
CA TYR A 100 0.60 5.27 16.92
C TYR A 100 -0.27 4.36 17.79
N LEU A 101 0.19 3.15 18.09
CA LEU A 101 -0.46 2.25 19.04
C LEU A 101 -0.38 2.79 20.48
N GLU A 102 0.78 3.32 20.89
CA GLU A 102 1.00 3.78 22.26
C GLU A 102 0.22 5.06 22.60
N ARG A 103 0.27 6.06 21.72
CA ARG A 103 -0.36 7.37 21.96
C ARG A 103 -1.83 7.40 21.54
N GLY A 104 -2.19 6.68 20.49
CA GLY A 104 -3.55 6.53 19.96
C GLY A 104 -4.41 5.59 20.79
N ARG A 105 -4.57 5.86 22.09
CA ARG A 105 -5.18 4.90 23.03
C ARG A 105 -6.61 4.51 22.66
N ASN A 106 -7.42 5.46 22.19
CA ASN A 106 -8.81 5.21 21.81
C ASN A 106 -8.91 4.33 20.56
N LEU A 107 -8.06 4.60 19.55
CA LEU A 107 -7.93 3.76 18.36
C LEU A 107 -7.43 2.35 18.71
N SER A 108 -6.46 2.25 19.61
CA SER A 108 -5.94 0.95 20.08
C SER A 108 -6.96 0.19 20.91
N GLU A 109 -7.79 0.86 21.72
CA GLU A 109 -8.93 0.25 22.38
C GLU A 109 -9.94 -0.29 21.37
N TRP A 110 -10.25 0.49 20.33
CA TRP A 110 -11.13 0.04 19.25
C TRP A 110 -10.60 -1.23 18.57
N HIS A 111 -9.33 -1.21 18.13
CA HIS A 111 -8.70 -2.37 17.49
C HIS A 111 -8.58 -3.60 18.40
N ARG A 112 -8.54 -3.42 19.73
CA ARG A 112 -8.55 -4.53 20.67
C ARG A 112 -9.90 -5.26 20.69
N HIS A 113 -11.00 -4.56 20.43
CA HIS A 113 -12.36 -5.10 20.58
C HIS A 113 -13.04 -5.42 19.25
N ILE A 114 -12.69 -4.73 18.16
CA ILE A 114 -13.38 -4.85 16.87
C ILE A 114 -12.53 -5.61 15.85
N PRO A 115 -13.00 -6.75 15.31
CA PRO A 115 -12.39 -7.37 14.14
C PRO A 115 -12.31 -6.38 12.98
N SER A 116 -11.11 -6.12 12.48
CA SER A 116 -10.88 -5.06 11.50
C SER A 116 -10.16 -5.60 10.26
N PHE A 117 -10.57 -5.11 9.10
CA PHE A 117 -9.89 -5.31 7.82
C PHE A 117 -9.19 -4.03 7.40
N TYR A 118 -8.04 -4.15 6.74
CA TYR A 118 -7.20 -3.01 6.43
C TYR A 118 -6.90 -2.92 4.94
N THR A 119 -6.86 -1.73 4.39
CA THR A 119 -6.09 -1.44 3.17
C THR A 119 -4.96 -0.49 3.55
N ALA A 120 -3.83 -0.56 2.85
CA ALA A 120 -2.80 0.46 2.95
C ALA A 120 -3.14 1.57 1.96
N ASP A 121 -2.89 2.81 2.36
CA ASP A 121 -2.80 3.92 1.43
C ASP A 121 -1.38 4.49 1.39
N ASP A 122 -1.20 5.76 1.03
CA ASP A 122 0.12 6.32 0.89
C ASP A 122 0.81 6.50 2.24
N HIS A 123 0.11 6.87 3.31
CA HIS A 123 0.77 7.19 4.57
C HIS A 123 1.29 5.97 5.36
N GLU A 124 0.71 4.78 5.20
CA GLU A 124 1.37 3.53 5.64
C GLU A 124 2.72 3.34 4.93
N LEU A 125 2.78 3.75 3.67
CA LEU A 125 3.94 3.63 2.79
C LEU A 125 4.86 4.85 2.93
N LEU A 126 4.65 5.83 2.06
CA LEU A 126 5.16 7.19 2.09
C LEU A 126 4.21 8.08 1.30
N ASN A 127 3.84 9.24 1.85
CA ASN A 127 2.88 10.21 1.32
C ASN A 127 3.12 10.49 -0.17
N ASP A 128 2.04 10.58 -0.95
CA ASP A 128 2.05 10.83 -2.39
C ASP A 128 2.99 9.87 -3.16
N ILE A 129 2.97 8.58 -2.78
CA ILE A 129 3.73 7.52 -3.47
C ILE A 129 3.08 7.16 -4.80
N TYR A 130 3.70 7.63 -5.89
CA TYR A 130 3.19 7.47 -7.25
C TYR A 130 4.04 6.50 -8.07
N GLY A 131 3.46 5.91 -9.12
CA GLY A 131 4.21 5.20 -10.15
C GLY A 131 4.98 3.97 -9.66
N THR A 132 4.53 3.32 -8.59
CA THR A 132 5.16 2.09 -8.06
C THR A 132 5.12 0.94 -9.05
N GLY A 133 4.19 0.95 -10.01
CA GLY A 133 4.06 0.03 -11.14
C GLY A 133 4.76 0.50 -12.42
N GLU A 134 5.29 1.73 -12.46
CA GLU A 134 5.82 2.36 -13.68
C GLU A 134 7.26 1.89 -13.96
N VAL A 135 7.43 1.01 -14.94
CA VAL A 135 8.74 0.44 -15.29
C VAL A 135 9.76 1.54 -15.65
N GLY A 136 10.92 1.49 -15.00
CA GLY A 136 12.01 2.45 -15.17
C GLY A 136 11.86 3.74 -14.37
N TYR A 137 10.77 3.91 -13.62
CA TYR A 137 10.58 5.09 -12.79
C TYR A 137 11.60 5.14 -11.64
N VAL A 138 12.34 6.26 -11.57
CA VAL A 138 13.33 6.53 -10.54
C VAL A 138 12.72 7.52 -9.56
N ASN A 139 12.29 7.02 -8.42
CA ASN A 139 11.73 7.85 -7.37
C ASN A 139 11.88 7.15 -6.02
N ARG A 140 12.40 7.90 -5.04
CA ARG A 140 12.64 7.43 -3.67
C ARG A 140 11.40 6.83 -3.04
N ARG A 141 10.26 7.50 -3.18
CA ARG A 141 8.99 7.07 -2.58
C ARG A 141 8.51 5.79 -3.23
N ALA A 142 8.49 5.74 -4.56
CA ALA A 142 8.03 4.57 -5.31
C ALA A 142 8.74 3.29 -4.87
N VAL A 143 10.08 3.32 -4.76
CA VAL A 143 10.89 2.16 -4.38
C VAL A 143 10.95 1.90 -2.87
N PHE A 144 10.27 2.70 -2.06
CA PHE A 144 10.09 2.46 -0.62
C PHE A 144 8.86 1.59 -0.31
N ARG A 145 7.95 1.42 -1.28
CA ARG A 145 6.69 0.65 -1.14
C ARG A 145 6.90 -0.65 -0.37
N ASP A 146 7.75 -1.54 -0.86
CA ASP A 146 7.85 -2.90 -0.32
C ASP A 146 8.36 -2.93 1.12
N ILE A 147 9.26 -2.02 1.49
CA ILE A 147 9.80 -1.89 2.84
C ILE A 147 8.67 -1.53 3.81
N ALA A 148 7.83 -0.56 3.43
CA ALA A 148 6.72 -0.14 4.27
C ALA A 148 5.57 -1.15 4.26
N THR A 149 5.25 -1.77 3.13
CA THR A 149 4.28 -2.86 3.04
C THR A 149 4.68 -4.03 3.95
N ARG A 150 5.96 -4.37 4.02
CA ARG A 150 6.46 -5.41 4.93
C ARG A 150 6.09 -5.09 6.38
N ALA A 151 6.34 -3.86 6.82
CA ALA A 151 5.99 -3.39 8.17
C ALA A 151 4.47 -3.31 8.38
N TRP A 152 3.68 -2.88 7.39
CA TRP A 152 2.22 -2.89 7.48
C TRP A 152 1.68 -4.30 7.73
N PHE A 153 2.25 -5.33 7.10
CA PHE A 153 1.92 -6.71 7.40
C PHE A 153 2.35 -7.16 8.79
N ASP A 154 3.46 -6.66 9.34
CA ASP A 154 3.88 -7.00 10.70
C ASP A 154 2.91 -6.49 11.77
N TYR A 155 2.20 -5.39 11.52
CA TYR A 155 1.33 -4.75 12.52
C TYR A 155 -0.16 -4.95 12.28
N LEU A 156 -0.62 -4.87 11.02
CA LEU A 156 -2.04 -4.84 10.68
C LEU A 156 -2.44 -5.97 9.72
N ALA A 157 -1.83 -5.99 8.53
CA ALA A 157 -2.37 -6.75 7.41
C ALA A 157 -2.16 -8.27 7.49
N TRP A 158 -1.39 -8.78 8.45
CA TRP A 158 -1.33 -10.23 8.70
C TRP A 158 -2.71 -10.83 9.00
N ALA A 159 -3.65 -10.03 9.52
CA ALA A 159 -5.02 -10.43 9.83
C ALA A 159 -5.97 -10.36 8.61
N ASN A 160 -5.54 -9.78 7.50
CA ASN A 160 -6.41 -9.59 6.34
C ASN A 160 -6.68 -10.90 5.58
N PRO A 161 -7.86 -11.02 4.94
CA PRO A 161 -8.05 -11.97 3.86
C PRO A 161 -7.22 -11.51 2.66
N THR A 162 -6.28 -12.34 2.21
CA THR A 162 -5.41 -12.03 1.07
C THR A 162 -5.63 -13.03 -0.05
N GLU A 163 -5.75 -12.55 -1.30
CA GLU A 163 -5.76 -13.43 -2.47
C GLU A 163 -4.40 -14.14 -2.65
N HIS A 164 -3.31 -13.45 -2.30
CA HIS A 164 -1.94 -13.92 -2.47
C HIS A 164 -1.25 -14.02 -1.12
N THR A 165 -0.73 -15.22 -0.80
CA THR A 165 -0.07 -15.50 0.49
C THR A 165 1.45 -15.40 0.43
N ALA A 166 2.04 -15.36 -0.78
CA ALA A 166 3.47 -15.19 -0.95
C ALA A 166 3.98 -13.89 -0.26
N PRO A 167 4.96 -13.99 0.65
CA PRO A 167 5.60 -12.80 1.22
C PRO A 167 6.48 -12.12 0.16
N ALA A 168 6.72 -10.82 0.34
CA ALA A 168 7.69 -10.11 -0.48
C ALA A 168 9.09 -10.69 -0.28
N TRP A 169 9.85 -10.81 -1.37
CA TRP A 169 11.25 -11.22 -1.35
C TRP A 169 12.15 -9.99 -1.13
N PHE A 170 13.17 -10.10 -0.29
CA PHE A 170 14.19 -9.08 -0.08
C PHE A 170 15.57 -9.71 -0.29
N GLY A 171 16.38 -9.12 -1.18
CA GLY A 171 17.66 -9.70 -1.57
C GLY A 171 18.76 -8.66 -1.76
N THR A 172 19.94 -9.14 -2.15
CA THR A 172 21.06 -8.29 -2.56
C THR A 172 21.54 -8.73 -3.94
N GLY A 173 21.19 -7.93 -4.94
CA GLY A 173 21.52 -8.19 -6.33
C GLY A 173 22.87 -7.58 -6.70
N ARG A 174 23.63 -8.29 -7.53
CA ARG A 174 24.78 -7.74 -8.25
C ARG A 174 24.31 -7.28 -9.62
N PHE A 175 24.68 -6.05 -9.95
CA PHE A 175 24.32 -5.37 -11.18
C PHE A 175 25.58 -5.05 -11.98
N LYS A 176 25.46 -5.14 -13.30
CA LYS A 176 26.50 -4.71 -14.24
C LYS A 176 25.91 -3.64 -15.15
N LYS A 177 26.58 -2.51 -15.29
CA LYS A 177 26.15 -1.40 -16.14
C LYS A 177 25.84 -1.86 -17.56
N GLY A 178 24.65 -1.49 -18.04
CA GLY A 178 24.12 -1.85 -19.35
C GLY A 178 23.62 -3.29 -19.47
N SER A 179 23.73 -4.11 -18.42
CA SER A 179 23.20 -5.47 -18.40
C SER A 179 21.75 -5.50 -17.93
N ASP A 180 20.95 -6.34 -18.56
CA ASP A 180 19.58 -6.67 -18.17
C ASP A 180 19.52 -7.90 -17.25
N VAL A 181 20.62 -8.24 -16.58
CA VAL A 181 20.70 -9.44 -15.72
C VAL A 181 21.03 -9.04 -14.29
N LEU A 182 20.07 -9.25 -13.40
CA LEU A 182 20.28 -9.23 -11.95
C LEU A 182 20.82 -10.59 -11.52
N ARG A 183 21.89 -10.60 -10.72
CA ARG A 183 22.43 -11.83 -10.11
C ARG A 183 22.34 -11.78 -8.60
N ASP A 184 21.73 -12.78 -7.98
CA ASP A 184 21.68 -12.91 -6.52
C ASP A 184 22.08 -14.34 -6.16
N ASN A 185 23.23 -14.50 -5.53
CA ASN A 185 23.78 -15.83 -5.20
C ASN A 185 23.06 -16.48 -4.01
N ASP A 186 22.32 -15.69 -3.22
CA ASP A 186 21.60 -16.18 -2.05
C ASP A 186 20.13 -16.50 -2.39
N ALA A 187 19.65 -16.08 -3.57
CA ALA A 187 18.30 -16.34 -4.04
C ALA A 187 18.17 -17.67 -4.80
N ASP A 188 16.96 -18.25 -4.77
CA ASP A 188 16.54 -19.29 -5.72
C ASP A 188 15.23 -18.86 -6.39
N PHE A 189 15.34 -18.08 -7.45
CA PHE A 189 14.21 -17.52 -8.19
C PHE A 189 13.32 -18.59 -8.83
N THR A 190 13.82 -19.81 -9.04
CA THR A 190 13.01 -20.91 -9.58
C THR A 190 11.99 -21.44 -8.58
N LYS A 191 12.17 -21.12 -7.29
CA LYS A 191 11.23 -21.44 -6.21
C LYS A 191 10.20 -20.36 -5.93
N LEU A 192 10.36 -19.16 -6.52
CA LEU A 192 9.39 -18.07 -6.34
C LEU A 192 8.23 -18.23 -7.31
N ASN A 193 7.00 -18.23 -6.78
CA ASN A 193 5.82 -18.09 -7.61
C ASN A 193 5.61 -16.62 -8.01
N LEU A 194 6.29 -16.18 -9.07
CA LEU A 194 6.23 -14.79 -9.53
C LEU A 194 4.80 -14.30 -9.88
N LYS A 195 3.85 -15.21 -10.12
CA LYS A 195 2.45 -14.83 -10.37
C LYS A 195 1.78 -14.24 -9.12
N GLU A 196 2.20 -14.67 -7.94
CA GLU A 196 1.70 -14.16 -6.65
C GLU A 196 2.44 -12.91 -6.16
N LEU A 197 3.53 -12.56 -6.84
CA LEU A 197 4.38 -11.42 -6.49
C LEU A 197 4.10 -10.20 -7.38
N ALA A 198 4.55 -9.05 -6.91
CA ALA A 198 4.54 -7.78 -7.60
C ALA A 198 5.84 -7.56 -8.39
N ASN A 199 6.03 -6.34 -8.89
CA ASN A 199 7.24 -5.95 -9.61
C ASN A 199 8.46 -5.80 -8.69
N LEU A 200 9.64 -5.69 -9.29
CA LEU A 200 10.91 -5.58 -8.59
C LEU A 200 11.25 -4.13 -8.33
N HIS A 201 11.64 -3.78 -7.11
CA HIS A 201 12.14 -2.45 -6.76
C HIS A 201 13.59 -2.56 -6.29
N VAL A 202 14.49 -1.79 -6.91
CA VAL A 202 15.81 -1.55 -6.33
C VAL A 202 15.69 -0.36 -5.38
N HIS A 203 16.09 -0.54 -4.13
CA HIS A 203 15.82 0.42 -3.07
C HIS A 203 16.70 1.67 -3.19
N TRP A 204 16.18 2.81 -2.69
CA TRP A 204 16.90 4.08 -2.70
C TRP A 204 18.24 4.05 -1.96
N GLY A 205 18.34 3.20 -0.93
CA GLY A 205 19.59 2.91 -0.21
C GLY A 205 20.01 3.93 0.85
N THR A 206 19.35 5.09 0.96
CA THR A 206 19.68 6.08 2.01
C THR A 206 19.00 5.76 3.34
N THR A 207 19.58 6.24 4.45
CA THR A 207 18.97 6.13 5.80
C THR A 207 17.69 6.94 5.94
N THR A 208 17.43 7.88 5.03
CA THR A 208 16.25 8.74 4.99
C THR A 208 15.20 8.28 3.99
N ALA A 209 15.35 7.09 3.38
CA ALA A 209 14.48 6.62 2.30
C ALA A 209 12.98 6.64 2.64
N GLY A 210 12.62 6.39 3.90
CA GLY A 210 11.24 6.42 4.39
C GLY A 210 10.77 7.75 4.98
N VAL A 211 11.57 8.81 4.96
CA VAL A 211 11.23 10.09 5.62
C VAL A 211 10.33 10.94 4.73
N LYS A 212 9.25 11.48 5.29
CA LYS A 212 8.34 12.42 4.59
C LYS A 212 8.96 13.83 4.51
N ASP A 213 9.95 13.99 3.64
CA ASP A 213 10.46 15.28 3.20
C ASP A 213 10.67 15.25 1.68
N ALA A 214 10.03 16.18 0.97
CA ALA A 214 10.10 16.27 -0.48
C ALA A 214 11.48 16.69 -1.00
N LYS A 215 12.29 17.37 -0.20
CA LYS A 215 13.65 17.74 -0.59
C LYS A 215 14.51 16.51 -0.84
N LEU A 216 14.26 15.43 -0.09
CA LEU A 216 14.96 14.16 -0.22
C LEU A 216 14.67 13.44 -1.54
N ASP A 217 13.58 13.80 -2.23
CA ASP A 217 13.24 13.20 -3.54
C ASP A 217 14.19 13.67 -4.64
N ALA A 218 14.86 14.81 -4.44
CA ALA A 218 15.86 15.36 -5.37
C ALA A 218 17.29 14.93 -5.02
N GLU A 219 17.52 14.34 -3.85
CA GLU A 219 18.84 13.85 -3.45
C GLU A 219 19.20 12.56 -4.20
N PRO A 220 20.47 12.33 -4.56
CA PRO A 220 20.84 11.10 -5.26
C PRO A 220 20.71 9.88 -4.34
N GLY A 221 19.90 8.89 -4.75
CA GLY A 221 19.89 7.55 -4.19
C GLY A 221 20.88 6.61 -4.88
N ASP A 222 20.72 5.30 -4.68
CA ASP A 222 21.50 4.31 -5.42
C ASP A 222 21.30 4.48 -6.94
N PRO A 223 22.37 4.44 -7.77
CA PRO A 223 22.26 4.66 -9.21
C PRO A 223 21.36 3.67 -9.96
N ASN A 224 21.18 2.46 -9.42
CA ASN A 224 20.29 1.43 -9.93
C ASN A 224 18.89 1.50 -9.28
N SER A 225 18.60 2.47 -8.41
CA SER A 225 17.25 2.64 -7.84
C SER A 225 16.23 2.90 -8.93
N ALA A 226 15.27 2.00 -9.08
CA ALA A 226 14.15 2.16 -9.99
C ALA A 226 13.09 1.08 -9.72
N VAL A 227 11.95 1.27 -10.37
CA VAL A 227 10.98 0.20 -10.61
C VAL A 227 11.43 -0.64 -11.80
N TYR A 228 11.46 -1.95 -11.64
CA TYR A 228 11.86 -2.92 -12.66
C TYR A 228 10.77 -3.94 -12.95
N GLU A 229 10.63 -4.29 -14.21
CA GLU A 229 9.94 -5.49 -14.65
C GLU A 229 10.86 -6.71 -14.54
N ILE A 230 10.32 -7.83 -14.08
CA ILE A 230 10.97 -9.15 -14.19
C ILE A 230 10.52 -9.76 -15.50
N VAL A 231 11.42 -9.79 -16.49
CA VAL A 231 11.12 -10.27 -17.84
C VAL A 231 11.16 -11.80 -17.89
N GLU A 232 12.15 -12.42 -17.23
CA GLU A 232 12.38 -13.86 -17.32
C GLU A 232 13.19 -14.36 -16.11
N VAL A 233 12.87 -15.57 -15.62
CA VAL A 233 13.72 -16.30 -14.68
C VAL A 233 14.77 -17.09 -15.46
N LEU A 234 16.03 -16.65 -15.41
CA LEU A 234 17.15 -17.24 -16.16
C LEU A 234 17.81 -18.43 -15.44
N GLY A 235 17.31 -18.76 -14.24
CA GLY A 235 17.80 -19.82 -13.36
C GLY A 235 17.71 -19.43 -11.88
N PRO A 236 18.22 -20.26 -10.95
CA PRO A 236 18.09 -20.03 -9.51
C PRO A 236 18.63 -18.66 -9.06
N HIS A 237 19.77 -18.24 -9.61
CA HIS A 237 20.48 -17.05 -9.14
C HIS A 237 20.41 -15.86 -10.09
N ARG A 238 19.56 -15.91 -11.14
CA ARG A 238 19.54 -14.88 -12.19
C ARG A 238 18.13 -14.54 -12.67
N LEU A 239 17.85 -13.24 -12.75
CA LEU A 239 16.65 -12.69 -13.41
C LEU A 239 17.07 -11.84 -14.60
N ARG A 240 16.28 -11.90 -15.68
CA ARG A 240 16.26 -10.86 -16.71
C ARG A 240 15.34 -9.74 -16.24
N ILE A 241 15.85 -8.51 -16.24
CA ILE A 241 15.15 -7.32 -15.73
C ILE A 241 15.07 -6.23 -16.81
N ASN A 242 14.04 -5.40 -16.73
CA ASN A 242 13.87 -4.23 -17.59
C ASN A 242 13.50 -3.01 -16.72
N PRO A 243 14.18 -1.86 -16.85
CA PRO A 243 15.30 -1.55 -17.77
C PRO A 243 16.63 -2.24 -17.39
N PRO A 244 17.66 -2.19 -18.25
CA PRO A 244 19.02 -2.59 -17.88
C PRO A 244 19.59 -1.73 -16.73
N ALA A 245 20.53 -2.28 -15.98
CA ALA A 245 21.19 -1.58 -14.87
C ALA A 245 21.99 -0.36 -15.35
N LYS A 246 21.98 0.72 -14.57
CA LYS A 246 22.65 1.99 -14.90
C LYS A 246 24.09 2.05 -14.41
N ALA A 247 24.44 1.30 -13.38
CA ALA A 247 25.77 1.23 -12.79
C ALA A 247 26.15 -0.20 -12.38
N ASP A 248 27.45 -0.43 -12.25
CA ASP A 248 27.97 -1.62 -11.58
C ASP A 248 27.73 -1.49 -10.07
N GLY A 249 27.44 -2.60 -9.38
CA GLY A 249 27.32 -2.57 -7.92
C GLY A 249 26.64 -3.77 -7.30
N SER A 250 26.46 -3.68 -5.99
CA SER A 250 25.71 -4.64 -5.17
C SER A 250 24.64 -3.86 -4.41
N GLN A 251 23.38 -4.08 -4.74
CA GLN A 251 22.25 -3.29 -4.27
C GLN A 251 21.20 -4.15 -3.60
N THR A 252 20.52 -3.59 -2.60
CA THR A 252 19.33 -4.22 -2.03
C THR A 252 18.15 -4.00 -2.95
N TYR A 253 17.33 -5.04 -3.08
CA TYR A 253 16.12 -5.00 -3.88
C TYR A 253 15.03 -5.82 -3.21
N SER A 254 13.80 -5.62 -3.66
CA SER A 254 12.67 -6.46 -3.32
C SER A 254 11.90 -6.90 -4.55
N ILE A 255 11.25 -8.05 -4.45
CA ILE A 255 10.13 -8.41 -5.32
C ILE A 255 8.90 -8.30 -4.43
N GLY A 256 8.07 -7.28 -4.71
CA GLY A 256 6.96 -6.93 -3.83
C GLY A 256 5.92 -8.04 -3.71
N ARG A 257 5.02 -7.90 -2.75
CA ARG A 257 3.85 -8.77 -2.61
C ARG A 257 2.60 -8.10 -3.16
N ARG A 258 1.59 -8.90 -3.51
CA ARG A 258 0.24 -8.40 -3.82
C ARG A 258 -0.56 -8.27 -2.52
N CYS A 259 -1.32 -7.17 -2.37
CA CYS A 259 -1.97 -6.82 -1.11
C CYS A 259 -3.50 -6.76 -1.15
N TYR A 260 -4.13 -7.18 -2.25
CA TYR A 260 -5.58 -7.22 -2.38
C TYR A 260 -6.17 -8.55 -1.95
N GLY A 261 -7.46 -8.54 -1.61
CA GLY A 261 -8.19 -9.72 -1.19
C GLY A 261 -9.68 -9.48 -1.03
N LYS A 262 -10.39 -10.51 -0.59
CA LYS A 262 -11.85 -10.49 -0.51
C LYS A 262 -12.35 -11.24 0.72
N PHE A 263 -13.44 -10.78 1.30
CA PHE A 263 -14.25 -11.56 2.23
C PHE A 263 -15.74 -11.42 1.92
N THR A 264 -16.52 -12.35 2.47
CA THR A 264 -17.98 -12.41 2.29
C THR A 264 -18.64 -12.35 3.65
N VAL A 265 -19.65 -11.51 3.80
CA VAL A 265 -20.51 -11.46 4.99
C VAL A 265 -21.95 -11.48 4.53
N SER A 266 -22.70 -12.51 4.94
CA SER A 266 -24.09 -12.70 4.53
C SER A 266 -24.24 -12.68 2.99
N ASN A 267 -25.10 -11.83 2.43
CA ASN A 267 -25.29 -11.68 0.99
C ASN A 267 -24.43 -10.55 0.37
N CYS A 268 -23.32 -10.18 1.02
CA CYS A 268 -22.41 -9.11 0.60
C CYS A 268 -20.99 -9.63 0.39
N ASP A 269 -20.38 -9.22 -0.72
CA ASP A 269 -18.96 -9.45 -0.99
C ASP A 269 -18.18 -8.14 -0.87
N PHE A 270 -17.05 -8.16 -0.16
CA PHE A 270 -16.15 -7.04 0.03
C PHE A 270 -14.82 -7.30 -0.67
N PHE A 271 -14.50 -6.48 -1.66
CA PHE A 271 -13.24 -6.51 -2.40
C PHE A 271 -12.33 -5.41 -1.85
N LEU A 272 -11.27 -5.81 -1.16
CA LEU A 272 -10.23 -4.92 -0.64
C LEU A 272 -9.19 -4.68 -1.73
N LEU A 273 -9.19 -3.49 -2.31
CA LEU A 273 -8.26 -3.15 -3.38
C LEU A 273 -6.93 -2.65 -2.81
N ASP A 274 -5.86 -3.01 -3.52
CA ASP A 274 -4.57 -2.35 -3.49
C ASP A 274 -4.49 -1.37 -4.67
N THR A 275 -4.45 -0.06 -4.39
CA THR A 275 -4.35 1.01 -5.39
C THR A 275 -2.94 1.60 -5.44
N ARG A 276 -2.01 1.07 -4.63
CA ARG A 276 -0.68 1.64 -4.42
C ARG A 276 0.43 0.77 -4.99
N SER A 277 0.25 -0.54 -5.18
CA SER A 277 1.34 -1.42 -5.63
C SER A 277 1.57 -1.45 -7.14
N HIS A 278 0.49 -1.37 -7.92
CA HIS A 278 0.54 -1.56 -9.38
C HIS A 278 0.16 -0.32 -10.18
N ARG A 279 -0.12 0.80 -9.50
CA ARG A 279 -0.44 2.07 -10.14
C ARG A 279 0.71 2.53 -11.04
N SER A 280 0.36 2.91 -12.26
CA SER A 280 1.26 3.63 -13.17
C SER A 280 1.46 5.06 -12.68
N LEU A 281 2.34 5.79 -13.37
CA LEU A 281 2.39 7.23 -13.21
C LEU A 281 1.15 7.87 -13.87
N HIS A 282 0.47 8.76 -13.15
CA HIS A 282 -0.69 9.48 -13.70
C HIS A 282 -0.25 10.71 -14.50
N ASN A 283 -1.16 11.23 -15.32
CA ASN A 283 -0.97 12.47 -16.05
C ASN A 283 -2.24 13.32 -16.00
N VAL A 284 -2.23 14.37 -15.17
CA VAL A 284 -3.37 15.29 -15.02
C VAL A 284 -3.73 16.01 -16.33
N GLY A 285 -2.76 16.26 -17.20
CA GLY A 285 -2.99 16.88 -18.51
C GLY A 285 -3.47 15.91 -19.59
N ASN A 286 -3.39 14.61 -19.34
CA ASN A 286 -3.82 13.54 -20.25
C ASN A 286 -4.45 12.38 -19.45
N PRO A 287 -5.55 12.62 -18.72
CA PRO A 287 -6.14 11.67 -17.78
C PRO A 287 -6.76 10.44 -18.46
N ASP A 288 -7.03 10.52 -19.76
CA ASP A 288 -7.61 9.46 -20.59
C ASP A 288 -6.56 8.56 -21.27
N ASN A 289 -5.29 8.64 -20.83
CA ASN A 289 -4.23 7.76 -21.30
C ASN A 289 -4.63 6.28 -21.13
N PRO A 290 -4.80 5.52 -22.23
CA PRO A 290 -5.26 4.12 -22.15
C PRO A 290 -4.22 3.16 -21.57
N LYS A 291 -2.98 3.62 -21.35
CA LYS A 291 -1.93 2.84 -20.68
C LYS A 291 -1.86 3.11 -19.17
N ALA A 292 -2.51 4.17 -18.69
CA ALA A 292 -2.52 4.46 -17.26
C ALA A 292 -3.44 3.48 -16.54
N THR A 293 -3.01 2.99 -15.38
CA THR A 293 -3.72 1.99 -14.58
C THR A 293 -3.51 2.26 -13.10
N MET A 294 -4.56 2.10 -12.30
CA MET A 294 -4.53 2.14 -10.84
C MET A 294 -4.23 0.74 -10.28
N LEU A 295 -4.93 -0.29 -10.77
CA LEU A 295 -4.88 -1.64 -10.20
C LEU A 295 -3.83 -2.55 -10.86
N GLY A 296 -3.40 -2.20 -12.06
CA GLY A 296 -2.71 -3.14 -12.94
C GLY A 296 -3.63 -4.24 -13.46
N LYS A 297 -3.18 -4.90 -14.53
CA LYS A 297 -3.99 -5.87 -15.30
C LYS A 297 -4.47 -7.06 -14.46
N GLN A 298 -3.62 -7.58 -13.58
CA GLN A 298 -3.93 -8.79 -12.82
C GLN A 298 -5.02 -8.56 -11.78
N GLN A 299 -4.95 -7.44 -11.04
CA GLN A 299 -5.94 -7.14 -10.02
C GLN A 299 -7.25 -6.65 -10.64
N LEU A 300 -7.21 -5.89 -11.74
CA LEU A 300 -8.41 -5.52 -12.50
C LEU A 300 -9.16 -6.77 -13.00
N ALA A 301 -8.43 -7.73 -13.58
CA ALA A 301 -9.02 -9.00 -14.02
C ALA A 301 -9.60 -9.80 -12.83
N TRP A 302 -8.83 -9.95 -11.75
CA TRP A 302 -9.30 -10.61 -10.52
C TRP A 302 -10.57 -9.98 -9.95
N LEU A 303 -10.66 -8.65 -9.93
CA LEU A 303 -11.83 -7.92 -9.45
C LEU A 303 -13.06 -8.23 -10.32
N LYS A 304 -12.94 -8.07 -11.64
CA LYS A 304 -14.04 -8.29 -12.59
C LYS A 304 -14.50 -9.75 -12.56
N ASP A 305 -13.58 -10.70 -12.54
CA ASP A 305 -13.91 -12.13 -12.49
C ASP A 305 -14.49 -12.54 -11.13
N GLY A 306 -13.98 -11.98 -10.03
CA GLY A 306 -14.53 -12.20 -8.70
C GLY A 306 -15.95 -11.68 -8.55
N ILE A 307 -16.26 -10.52 -9.15
CA ILE A 307 -17.61 -9.93 -9.16
C ILE A 307 -18.56 -10.75 -10.05
N ARG A 308 -18.14 -11.13 -11.26
CA ARG A 308 -18.94 -11.98 -12.17
C ARG A 308 -19.34 -13.30 -11.53
N ASN A 309 -18.40 -13.92 -10.81
CA ASN A 309 -18.62 -15.22 -10.15
C ASN A 309 -19.24 -15.09 -8.75
N SER A 310 -19.47 -13.87 -8.27
CA SER A 310 -20.06 -13.63 -6.96
C SER A 310 -21.51 -14.13 -6.91
N LYS A 311 -21.89 -14.75 -5.78
CA LYS A 311 -23.29 -15.08 -5.45
C LYS A 311 -23.94 -14.04 -4.54
N ALA A 312 -23.20 -13.00 -4.14
CA ALA A 312 -23.71 -11.91 -3.32
C ALA A 312 -24.64 -11.00 -4.13
N ASN A 313 -25.63 -10.39 -3.46
CA ASN A 313 -26.52 -9.42 -4.09
C ASN A 313 -25.90 -8.01 -4.07
N PHE A 314 -25.04 -7.76 -3.09
CA PHE A 314 -24.35 -6.49 -2.91
C PHE A 314 -22.83 -6.69 -2.97
N ILE A 315 -22.19 -5.83 -3.73
CA ILE A 315 -20.75 -5.83 -3.94
C ILE A 315 -20.21 -4.53 -3.36
N PHE A 316 -19.28 -4.62 -2.42
CA PHE A 316 -18.53 -3.49 -1.89
C PHE A 316 -17.12 -3.52 -2.46
N VAL A 317 -16.75 -2.45 -3.15
CA VAL A 317 -15.40 -2.23 -3.69
C VAL A 317 -14.72 -1.19 -2.81
N VAL A 318 -13.73 -1.62 -2.04
CA VAL A 318 -13.00 -0.78 -1.08
C VAL A 318 -11.74 -0.26 -1.76
N SER A 319 -11.74 1.03 -2.09
CA SER A 319 -10.63 1.73 -2.71
C SER A 319 -10.05 2.74 -1.73
N SER A 320 -8.75 2.72 -1.48
CA SER A 320 -8.13 3.69 -0.57
C SER A 320 -8.27 5.14 -1.04
N VAL A 321 -8.24 5.36 -2.36
CA VAL A 321 -8.40 6.67 -3.00
C VAL A 321 -9.79 6.91 -3.58
N ASN A 322 -10.13 8.18 -3.78
CA ASN A 322 -11.42 8.61 -4.31
C ASN A 322 -11.71 8.16 -5.74
N PHE A 323 -12.95 7.73 -5.98
CA PHE A 323 -13.39 7.23 -7.28
C PHE A 323 -13.95 8.34 -8.20
N MET A 324 -14.76 9.24 -7.65
CA MET A 324 -15.53 10.24 -8.43
C MET A 324 -15.00 11.67 -8.29
N VAL A 325 -14.28 11.97 -7.21
CA VAL A 325 -13.83 13.32 -6.87
C VAL A 325 -12.30 13.40 -7.00
N PRO A 326 -11.75 14.40 -7.71
CA PRO A 326 -10.31 14.52 -7.86
C PRO A 326 -9.64 14.89 -6.53
N HIS A 327 -8.46 14.33 -6.26
CA HIS A 327 -7.67 14.67 -5.08
C HIS A 327 -6.49 15.58 -5.46
N VAL A 328 -6.82 16.85 -5.74
CA VAL A 328 -5.87 17.87 -6.25
C VAL A 328 -5.27 18.75 -5.15
N GLY A 329 -5.77 18.67 -3.92
CA GLY A 329 -5.26 19.39 -2.76
C GLY A 329 -4.54 18.45 -1.78
N SER A 330 -4.21 18.94 -0.59
CA SER A 330 -3.79 18.04 0.50
C SER A 330 -4.54 18.39 1.78
N GLY A 331 -5.87 18.20 1.80
CA GLY A 331 -6.69 18.37 3.02
C GLY A 331 -6.33 19.56 3.93
N GLY A 332 -5.99 20.74 3.36
CA GLY A 332 -5.50 21.91 4.11
C GLY A 332 -4.01 22.30 3.93
N GLY A 333 -3.20 21.53 3.19
CA GLY A 333 -1.78 21.81 2.91
C GLY A 333 -1.46 22.10 1.43
N ALA A 334 -0.19 22.44 1.18
CA ALA A 334 0.39 22.47 -0.17
C ALA A 334 0.91 21.09 -0.58
N ASP A 335 0.62 20.69 -1.82
CA ASP A 335 1.23 19.51 -2.47
C ASP A 335 2.76 19.58 -2.34
N LYS A 336 3.34 18.49 -1.83
CA LYS A 336 4.78 18.44 -1.53
C LYS A 336 5.56 17.75 -2.63
N GLN A 337 4.93 17.08 -3.59
CA GLN A 337 5.65 16.51 -4.73
C GLN A 337 6.00 17.63 -5.72
N SER A 338 7.29 17.91 -5.91
CA SER A 338 7.72 19.07 -6.71
C SER A 338 7.69 18.85 -8.23
N THR A 339 7.54 17.61 -8.69
CA THR A 339 7.76 17.21 -10.09
C THR A 339 6.53 16.70 -10.83
N ILE A 340 5.47 16.30 -10.11
CA ILE A 340 4.26 15.69 -10.69
C ILE A 340 3.07 16.47 -10.18
N LYS A 341 2.21 16.94 -11.10
CA LYS A 341 0.96 17.62 -10.74
C LYS A 341 0.06 16.64 -9.97
N LYS A 342 -0.38 17.02 -8.78
CA LYS A 342 -1.25 16.18 -7.95
C LYS A 342 -2.66 16.06 -8.52
N ASP A 343 -3.04 14.81 -8.71
CA ASP A 343 -4.40 14.28 -8.57
C ASP A 343 -4.19 12.81 -8.23
N ASP A 344 -4.52 12.41 -7.02
CA ASP A 344 -4.24 11.06 -6.53
C ASP A 344 -5.45 10.10 -6.64
N ALA A 345 -6.55 10.60 -7.20
CA ALA A 345 -7.80 9.87 -7.34
C ALA A 345 -7.89 9.10 -8.68
N TRP A 346 -8.94 8.29 -8.81
CA TRP A 346 -9.28 7.58 -10.05
C TRP A 346 -9.57 8.51 -11.26
N THR A 347 -9.78 9.81 -11.02
CA THR A 347 -10.06 10.84 -12.05
C THR A 347 -8.94 11.01 -13.07
N VAL A 348 -7.71 10.62 -12.74
CA VAL A 348 -6.56 10.61 -13.66
C VAL A 348 -6.16 9.23 -14.19
N PHE A 349 -6.99 8.23 -13.90
CA PHE A 349 -6.92 6.89 -14.46
C PHE A 349 -8.23 6.60 -15.22
N LEU A 350 -8.63 7.56 -16.06
CA LEU A 350 -10.00 7.66 -16.57
C LEU A 350 -10.42 6.41 -17.34
N LYS A 351 -9.54 5.84 -18.17
CA LYS A 351 -9.89 4.66 -18.97
C LYS A 351 -10.20 3.43 -18.12
N GLU A 352 -9.37 3.12 -17.13
CA GLU A 352 -9.62 1.99 -16.23
C GLU A 352 -10.85 2.24 -15.34
N ARG A 353 -11.07 3.50 -14.93
CA ARG A 353 -12.26 3.91 -14.18
C ARG A 353 -13.56 3.71 -14.98
N GLU A 354 -13.61 4.23 -16.21
CA GLU A 354 -14.79 4.07 -17.07
C GLU A 354 -15.02 2.59 -17.43
N GLU A 355 -13.96 1.80 -17.64
CA GLU A 355 -14.08 0.34 -17.83
C GLU A 355 -14.77 -0.35 -16.63
N LEU A 356 -14.49 0.09 -15.41
CA LEU A 356 -15.15 -0.43 -14.21
C LEU A 356 -16.61 0.01 -14.12
N ILE A 357 -16.91 1.28 -14.41
CA ILE A 357 -18.29 1.80 -14.42
C ILE A 357 -19.12 1.04 -15.46
N GLU A 358 -18.65 0.93 -16.70
CA GLU A 358 -19.33 0.18 -17.77
C GLU A 358 -19.53 -1.29 -17.40
N PHE A 359 -18.53 -1.89 -16.73
CA PHE A 359 -18.64 -3.26 -16.23
C PHE A 359 -19.74 -3.39 -15.16
N TRP A 360 -19.80 -2.46 -14.21
CA TRP A 360 -20.80 -2.48 -13.12
C TRP A 360 -22.22 -2.17 -13.60
N ASP A 361 -22.38 -1.25 -14.56
CA ASP A 361 -23.67 -0.91 -15.18
C ASP A 361 -24.30 -2.11 -15.90
N GLY A 362 -23.48 -3.07 -16.33
CA GLY A 362 -23.94 -4.33 -16.94
C GLY A 362 -24.36 -5.41 -15.95
N LEU A 363 -24.27 -5.19 -14.64
CA LEU A 363 -24.59 -6.18 -13.61
C LEU A 363 -26.03 -6.02 -13.11
N ASP A 364 -26.61 -7.14 -12.68
CA ASP A 364 -27.89 -7.19 -11.95
C ASP A 364 -27.70 -7.05 -10.42
N LYS A 365 -26.57 -6.49 -9.99
CA LYS A 365 -26.13 -6.41 -8.59
C LYS A 365 -25.92 -4.95 -8.17
N GLY A 366 -26.17 -4.65 -6.89
CA GLY A 366 -25.83 -3.35 -6.32
C GLY A 366 -24.33 -3.27 -6.05
N VAL A 367 -23.62 -2.35 -6.70
CA VAL A 367 -22.19 -2.08 -6.45
C VAL A 367 -22.03 -0.79 -5.68
N PHE A 368 -21.33 -0.85 -4.55
CA PHE A 368 -20.97 0.29 -3.70
C PHE A 368 -19.46 0.45 -3.71
N VAL A 369 -18.99 1.66 -4.01
CA VAL A 369 -17.57 1.99 -3.91
C VAL A 369 -17.36 2.79 -2.63
N LEU A 370 -16.52 2.27 -1.73
CA LEU A 370 -16.14 2.93 -0.48
C LEU A 370 -14.76 3.55 -0.65
N THR A 371 -14.63 4.84 -0.37
CA THR A 371 -13.40 5.62 -0.62
C THR A 371 -12.98 6.47 0.58
N GLY A 372 -11.69 6.79 0.65
CA GLY A 372 -11.08 7.61 1.70
C GLY A 372 -10.21 8.74 1.16
N ASP A 373 -9.08 9.01 1.82
CA ASP A 373 -7.96 9.86 1.37
C ASP A 373 -8.25 11.39 1.30
N LEU A 374 -9.41 11.84 0.86
CA LEU A 374 -9.71 13.28 0.66
C LEU A 374 -9.95 14.09 1.95
N HIS A 375 -10.09 13.43 3.11
CA HIS A 375 -10.40 14.06 4.41
C HIS A 375 -11.67 14.92 4.40
N ASN A 376 -12.69 14.47 3.65
CA ASN A 376 -14.00 15.10 3.59
C ASN A 376 -15.08 14.04 3.26
N SER A 377 -16.35 14.32 3.57
CA SER A 377 -17.50 13.44 3.29
C SER A 377 -18.57 14.14 2.46
#